data_AF-A0A2V7EV23-F1
#
_entry.id   AF-A0A2V7EV23-F1
#
_cell.length_a   1.000
_cell.length_b   1.000
_cell.length_c   1.000
_cell.angle_alpha   90.00
_cell.angle_beta   90.00
_cell.angle_gamma   90.00
#
_symmetry.space_group_name_H-M   'P 1'
#
loop_
_entity.id
_entity.type
_entity.pdbx_description
1 polymer ?
#
loop_
_entity_poly.entity_id
_entity_poly.type
_entity_poly.pdbx_seq_one_letter_code
_entity_poly.pdbx_strand_id
1 'polypeptide(L)'
;MPGGGTFSGFGRHPIPALNERGDVAFAAAIVGGRTVEGIFVRDARGLRPVVLTGRGAPGMASGTIAAVDAPALNDHGDLAFLASVRRGRETVEAVYTVIAGRLAKVVAQGDPAPAGGTFAGFGPPAINNRRRVAFAAVVEGRAVPGGVFAADGATVRMLTGAGSETPIGGIFVKFSERIALNDAGAVAFTAVLKNAEAEQGVFVIRDEHVRKVIALGEPAPDGGTFSHFSLWPALAADGTVAFAAALDDSAVQVAVFMTSPRGMVRVVALGDEVGAGRRVGSLGLYPAVSLSPVGGVTFASTPGAETGTEGLFFVAPTLH
;
A
#
# COMPACT_ATOMS: atom_id res chain seq x y z
N MET A 1 22.70 -16.83 -5.08
CA MET A 1 21.58 -17.16 -4.17
C MET A 1 22.01 -18.23 -3.19
N PRO A 2 21.76 -18.08 -1.88
CA PRO A 2 21.92 -19.20 -0.96
C PRO A 2 21.01 -20.36 -1.42
N GLY A 3 21.59 -21.49 -1.85
CA GLY A 3 20.86 -22.66 -2.36
C GLY A 3 20.87 -22.88 -3.88
N GLY A 4 21.58 -22.06 -4.66
CA GLY A 4 21.65 -22.17 -6.12
C GLY A 4 20.46 -21.51 -6.84
N GLY A 5 20.66 -21.13 -8.11
CA GLY A 5 19.65 -20.46 -8.95
C GLY A 5 19.84 -18.96 -9.13
N THR A 6 19.10 -18.39 -10.07
CA THR A 6 19.16 -16.98 -10.50
C THR A 6 17.77 -16.37 -10.49
N PHE A 7 17.66 -15.09 -10.15
CA PHE A 7 16.40 -14.36 -10.32
C PHE A 7 16.03 -14.33 -11.81
N SER A 8 14.80 -14.76 -12.13
CA SER A 8 14.29 -14.77 -13.50
C SER A 8 13.21 -13.72 -13.74
N GLY A 9 12.71 -13.08 -12.68
CA GLY A 9 11.68 -12.04 -12.72
C GLY A 9 11.30 -11.59 -11.31
N PHE A 10 10.58 -10.47 -11.20
CA PHE A 10 10.22 -9.84 -9.92
C PHE A 10 8.71 -10.01 -9.59
N GLY A 11 8.14 -11.16 -9.97
CA GLY A 11 6.74 -11.50 -9.70
C GLY A 11 5.73 -10.72 -10.54
N ARG A 12 4.44 -10.89 -10.21
CA ARG A 12 3.30 -10.21 -10.88
C ARG A 12 3.17 -8.72 -10.50
N HIS A 13 3.71 -8.33 -9.34
CA HIS A 13 3.66 -6.98 -8.79
C HIS A 13 5.04 -6.56 -8.26
N PRO A 14 5.95 -6.04 -9.10
CA PRO A 14 7.35 -5.79 -8.73
C PRO A 14 7.50 -4.49 -7.92
N ILE A 15 7.00 -4.50 -6.69
CA ILE A 15 7.06 -3.32 -5.81
C ILE A 15 7.97 -3.65 -4.64
N PRO A 16 9.25 -3.27 -4.70
CA PRO A 16 10.14 -3.44 -3.55
C PRO A 16 9.68 -2.52 -2.41
N ALA A 17 9.84 -2.99 -1.18
CA ALA A 17 9.75 -2.16 0.01
C ALA A 17 11.14 -1.74 0.47
N LEU A 18 11.23 -0.52 1.00
CA LEU A 18 12.44 0.10 1.52
C LEU A 18 12.14 0.61 2.94
N ASN A 19 13.08 0.49 3.86
CA ASN A 19 12.98 1.08 5.19
C ASN A 19 14.06 2.15 5.43
N GLU A 20 14.00 2.84 6.56
CA GLU A 20 14.92 3.94 6.92
C GLU A 20 16.37 3.49 7.10
N ARG A 21 16.61 2.18 7.25
CA ARG A 21 17.96 1.61 7.31
C ARG A 21 18.57 1.35 5.94
N GLY A 22 17.81 1.56 4.87
CA GLY A 22 18.20 1.20 3.51
C GLY A 22 18.05 -0.29 3.19
N ASP A 23 17.33 -1.06 4.02
CA ASP A 23 17.04 -2.45 3.72
C ASP A 23 15.98 -2.50 2.61
N VAL A 24 16.20 -3.35 1.61
CA VAL A 24 15.26 -3.55 0.50
C VAL A 24 14.65 -4.94 0.58
N ALA A 25 13.33 -5.03 0.61
CA ALA A 25 12.57 -6.28 0.55
C ALA A 25 11.82 -6.40 -0.78
N PHE A 26 11.84 -7.57 -1.42
CA PHE A 26 11.18 -7.76 -2.70
C PHE A 26 10.78 -9.23 -2.94
N ALA A 27 9.72 -9.44 -3.71
CA ALA A 27 9.34 -10.75 -4.22
C ALA A 27 10.07 -11.02 -5.55
N ALA A 28 10.52 -12.26 -5.77
CA ALA A 28 11.18 -12.64 -7.02
C ALA A 28 11.01 -14.12 -7.36
N ALA A 29 10.87 -14.38 -8.66
CA ALA A 29 10.92 -15.70 -9.26
C ALA A 29 12.37 -16.18 -9.38
N ILE A 30 12.56 -17.49 -9.22
CA ILE A 30 13.86 -18.15 -9.21
C ILE A 30 13.86 -19.25 -10.27
N VAL A 31 14.89 -19.29 -11.12
CA VAL A 31 15.14 -20.38 -12.06
C VAL A 31 16.39 -21.16 -11.66
N GLY A 32 16.39 -22.47 -11.95
CA GLY A 32 17.52 -23.37 -11.69
C GLY A 32 17.65 -23.81 -10.23
N GLY A 33 16.64 -23.54 -9.39
CA GLY A 33 16.54 -24.00 -8.00
C GLY A 33 15.34 -24.92 -7.75
N ARG A 34 15.22 -25.46 -6.53
CA ARG A 34 14.06 -26.28 -6.09
C ARG A 34 12.81 -25.45 -5.76
N THR A 35 12.98 -24.15 -5.59
CA THR A 35 11.92 -23.17 -5.34
C THR A 35 11.82 -22.26 -6.54
N VAL A 36 10.60 -21.86 -6.90
CA VAL A 36 10.32 -21.04 -8.08
C VAL A 36 10.04 -19.58 -7.75
N GLU A 37 9.80 -19.23 -6.47
CA GLU A 37 9.52 -17.86 -6.03
C GLU A 37 9.79 -17.67 -4.53
N GLY A 38 10.09 -16.45 -4.10
CA GLY A 38 10.20 -16.11 -2.68
C GLY A 38 10.27 -14.62 -2.41
N ILE A 39 10.29 -14.27 -1.12
CA ILE A 39 10.58 -12.93 -0.63
C ILE A 39 12.02 -12.87 -0.14
N PHE A 40 12.74 -11.85 -0.59
CA PHE A 40 14.16 -11.64 -0.32
C PHE A 40 14.37 -10.29 0.36
N VAL A 41 15.41 -10.21 1.19
CA VAL A 41 15.89 -8.95 1.76
C VAL A 41 17.34 -8.76 1.40
N ARG A 42 17.68 -7.57 0.91
CA ARG A 42 19.04 -7.06 0.77
C ARG A 42 19.25 -6.00 1.84
N ASP A 43 20.09 -6.30 2.82
CA ASP A 43 20.59 -5.34 3.81
C ASP A 43 22.12 -5.25 3.75
N ALA A 44 22.75 -4.52 4.66
CA ALA A 44 24.21 -4.40 4.75
C ALA A 44 24.95 -5.75 4.83
N ARG A 45 24.31 -6.81 5.36
CA ARG A 45 24.92 -8.15 5.51
C ARG A 45 24.85 -8.98 4.24
N GLY A 46 24.03 -8.60 3.26
CA GLY A 46 23.90 -9.33 2.00
C GLY A 46 22.45 -9.53 1.59
N LEU A 47 22.29 -10.23 0.47
CA LEU A 47 21.01 -10.73 -0.01
C LEU A 47 20.70 -12.06 0.67
N ARG A 48 19.52 -12.20 1.28
CA ARG A 48 19.03 -13.46 1.86
C ARG A 48 17.56 -13.72 1.51
N PRO A 49 17.15 -14.99 1.36
CA PRO A 49 15.74 -15.36 1.34
C PRO A 49 15.15 -15.22 2.75
N VAL A 50 13.89 -14.77 2.82
CA VAL A 50 13.11 -14.69 4.06
C VAL A 50 11.92 -15.63 4.00
N VAL A 51 11.25 -15.71 2.85
CA VAL A 51 10.16 -16.65 2.59
C VAL A 51 10.42 -17.32 1.25
N LEU A 52 10.16 -18.62 1.15
CA LEU A 52 10.31 -19.40 -0.08
C LEU A 52 9.02 -20.18 -0.33
N THR A 53 8.55 -20.22 -1.57
CA THR A 53 7.41 -21.06 -1.94
C THR A 53 7.77 -22.56 -1.82
N GLY A 54 6.75 -23.39 -1.71
CA GLY A 54 6.87 -24.83 -1.43
C GLY A 54 7.16 -25.16 0.04
N ARG A 55 7.19 -24.16 0.93
CA ARG A 55 7.34 -24.35 2.39
C ARG A 55 5.99 -24.40 3.08
N GLY A 56 5.97 -25.03 4.27
CA GLY A 56 4.76 -25.10 5.10
C GLY A 56 4.25 -23.70 5.46
N ALA A 57 2.93 -23.57 5.60
CA ALA A 57 2.24 -22.33 5.91
C ALA A 57 1.74 -22.37 7.38
N PRO A 58 2.46 -21.77 8.35
CA PRO A 58 2.10 -21.85 9.76
C PRO A 58 0.71 -21.27 10.04
N GLY A 59 -0.08 -21.92 10.89
CA GLY A 59 -1.47 -21.52 11.16
C GLY A 59 -2.48 -21.96 10.09
N MET A 60 -2.03 -22.69 9.06
CA MET A 60 -2.87 -23.28 8.02
C MET A 60 -2.62 -24.79 7.95
N ALA A 61 -3.54 -25.60 8.48
CA ALA A 61 -3.38 -27.06 8.55
C ALA A 61 -3.12 -27.65 7.16
N SER A 62 -2.01 -28.39 7.04
CA SER A 62 -1.51 -28.98 5.79
C SER A 62 -1.32 -27.98 4.64
N GLY A 63 -1.16 -26.69 4.96
CA GLY A 63 -0.96 -25.61 4.00
C GLY A 63 0.49 -25.51 3.53
N THR A 64 0.67 -25.20 2.25
CA THR A 64 1.96 -24.87 1.65
C THR A 64 1.87 -23.51 0.97
N ILE A 65 2.85 -22.64 1.18
CA ILE A 65 2.96 -21.36 0.47
C ILE A 65 3.19 -21.66 -1.02
N ALA A 66 2.23 -21.31 -1.86
CA ALA A 66 2.24 -21.57 -3.29
C ALA A 66 2.75 -20.35 -4.08
N ALA A 67 2.38 -19.15 -3.65
CA ALA A 67 2.82 -17.88 -4.22
C ALA A 67 2.92 -16.80 -3.14
N VAL A 68 3.70 -15.76 -3.40
CA VAL A 68 3.88 -14.61 -2.52
C VAL A 68 3.82 -13.31 -3.31
N ASP A 69 3.18 -12.29 -2.75
CA ASP A 69 3.18 -10.94 -3.32
C ASP A 69 4.28 -10.06 -2.70
N ALA A 70 4.42 -8.85 -3.26
CA ALA A 70 5.31 -7.81 -2.75
C ALA A 70 5.14 -7.59 -1.23
N PRO A 71 6.24 -7.61 -0.46
CA PRO A 71 6.17 -7.38 0.97
C PRO A 71 6.04 -5.89 1.31
N ALA A 72 5.45 -5.60 2.46
CA ALA A 72 5.71 -4.39 3.23
C ALA A 72 6.83 -4.66 4.25
N LEU A 73 7.59 -3.63 4.59
CA LEU A 73 8.79 -3.68 5.43
C LEU A 73 8.77 -2.52 6.43
N ASN A 74 9.09 -2.80 7.70
CA ASN A 74 9.31 -1.75 8.71
C ASN A 74 10.81 -1.56 9.02
N ASP A 75 11.14 -0.57 9.86
CA ASP A 75 12.52 -0.24 10.25
C ASP A 75 13.13 -1.24 11.24
N HIS A 76 12.38 -2.24 11.69
CA HIS A 76 12.94 -3.39 12.39
C HIS A 76 13.42 -4.48 11.43
N GLY A 77 13.02 -4.44 10.16
CA GLY A 77 13.25 -5.52 9.20
C GLY A 77 12.19 -6.61 9.28
N ASP A 78 11.08 -6.34 9.96
CA ASP A 78 9.91 -7.20 9.98
C ASP A 78 9.09 -6.97 8.71
N LEU A 79 8.47 -8.04 8.21
CA LEU A 79 7.71 -8.03 6.96
C LEU A 79 6.23 -8.32 7.20
N ALA A 80 5.36 -7.76 6.37
CA ALA A 80 4.00 -8.24 6.15
C ALA A 80 3.78 -8.47 4.65
N PHE A 81 3.07 -9.53 4.27
CA PHE A 81 2.86 -9.86 2.86
C PHE A 81 1.61 -10.72 2.66
N LEU A 82 1.07 -10.70 1.45
CA LEU A 82 0.02 -11.59 1.01
C LEU A 82 0.63 -12.87 0.42
N ALA A 83 0.03 -14.02 0.72
CA ALA A 83 0.45 -15.30 0.19
C ALA A 83 -0.75 -16.13 -0.27
N SER A 84 -0.62 -16.77 -1.43
CA SER A 84 -1.52 -17.86 -1.81
C SER A 84 -1.04 -19.15 -1.14
N VAL A 85 -1.90 -19.79 -0.37
CA VAL A 85 -1.64 -21.02 0.37
C VAL A 85 -2.44 -22.16 -0.25
N ARG A 86 -1.75 -23.18 -0.75
CA ARG A 86 -2.37 -24.41 -1.25
C ARG A 86 -2.66 -25.36 -0.10
N ARG A 87 -3.91 -25.84 -0.02
CA ARG A 87 -4.40 -26.83 0.96
C ARG A 87 -5.21 -27.89 0.23
N GLY A 88 -4.63 -29.06 0.02
CA GLY A 88 -5.27 -30.10 -0.79
C GLY A 88 -5.51 -29.60 -2.23
N ARG A 89 -6.79 -29.50 -2.62
CA ARG A 89 -7.21 -28.98 -3.94
C ARG A 89 -7.56 -27.48 -3.93
N GLU A 90 -7.60 -26.86 -2.75
CA GLU A 90 -7.95 -25.45 -2.59
C GLU A 90 -6.70 -24.57 -2.57
N THR A 91 -6.85 -23.34 -3.02
CA THR A 91 -5.87 -22.26 -2.83
C THR A 91 -6.59 -21.11 -2.18
N VAL A 92 -6.07 -20.65 -1.04
CA VAL A 92 -6.65 -19.56 -0.26
C VAL A 92 -5.61 -18.48 -0.02
N GLU A 93 -6.04 -17.23 0.04
CA GLU A 93 -5.18 -16.10 0.37
C GLU A 93 -5.04 -15.93 1.88
N ALA A 94 -3.87 -15.46 2.30
CA ALA A 94 -3.58 -15.17 3.69
C ALA A 94 -2.56 -14.05 3.84
N VAL A 95 -2.79 -13.18 4.82
CA VAL A 95 -1.82 -12.19 5.26
C VAL A 95 -0.89 -12.85 6.28
N TYR A 96 0.41 -12.77 6.02
CA TYR A 96 1.47 -13.27 6.89
C TYR A 96 2.36 -12.13 7.37
N THR A 97 3.03 -12.36 8.50
CA THR A 97 4.19 -11.58 8.91
C THR A 97 5.43 -12.44 9.07
N VAL A 98 6.60 -11.83 8.88
CA VAL A 98 7.86 -12.35 9.41
C VAL A 98 8.38 -11.36 10.42
N ILE A 99 8.23 -11.69 11.71
CA ILE A 99 8.67 -10.84 12.82
C ILE A 99 9.85 -11.51 13.50
N ALA A 100 10.98 -10.81 13.59
CA ALA A 100 12.23 -11.36 14.13
C ALA A 100 12.58 -12.75 13.55
N GLY A 101 12.37 -12.94 12.24
CA GLY A 101 12.62 -14.18 11.53
C GLY A 101 11.54 -15.27 11.67
N ARG A 102 10.49 -15.04 12.46
CA ARG A 102 9.39 -15.99 12.65
C ARG A 102 8.23 -15.68 11.73
N LEU A 103 7.91 -16.62 10.85
CA LEU A 103 6.72 -16.59 9.99
C LEU A 103 5.46 -16.92 10.81
N ALA A 104 4.44 -16.06 10.74
CA ALA A 104 3.16 -16.26 11.41
C ALA A 104 1.97 -15.76 10.56
N LYS A 105 0.88 -16.52 10.53
CA LYS A 105 -0.40 -16.09 9.93
C LYS A 105 -0.99 -14.95 10.76
N VAL A 106 -1.43 -13.89 10.08
CA VAL A 106 -2.28 -12.84 10.65
C VAL A 106 -3.74 -13.20 10.46
N VAL A 107 -4.14 -13.42 9.21
CA VAL A 107 -5.51 -13.77 8.81
C VAL A 107 -5.49 -14.52 7.48
N ALA A 108 -6.47 -15.36 7.23
CA ALA A 108 -6.69 -16.04 5.96
C ALA A 108 -8.15 -15.97 5.50
N GLN A 109 -8.39 -16.21 4.22
CA GLN A 109 -9.74 -16.42 3.70
C GLN A 109 -10.43 -17.54 4.49
N GLY A 110 -11.71 -17.33 4.79
CA GLY A 110 -12.52 -18.22 5.63
C GLY A 110 -12.36 -17.99 7.13
N ASP A 111 -11.36 -17.22 7.60
CA ASP A 111 -11.30 -16.83 9.01
C ASP A 111 -12.47 -15.87 9.34
N PRO A 112 -13.04 -15.92 10.57
CA PRO A 112 -14.12 -15.02 10.98
C PRO A 112 -13.70 -13.54 10.96
N ALA A 113 -14.56 -12.68 10.42
CA ALA A 113 -14.34 -11.23 10.45
C ALA A 113 -14.94 -10.59 11.72
N PRO A 114 -14.30 -9.56 12.33
CA PRO A 114 -14.74 -8.95 13.59
C PRO A 114 -16.17 -8.38 13.63
N ALA A 115 -16.78 -8.10 12.48
CA ALA A 115 -18.15 -7.58 12.36
C ALA A 115 -19.17 -8.65 11.89
N GLY A 116 -18.80 -9.93 11.93
CA GLY A 116 -19.55 -11.03 11.35
C GLY A 116 -19.10 -11.37 9.93
N GLY A 117 -19.50 -12.56 9.45
CA GLY A 117 -19.04 -13.10 8.18
C GLY A 117 -17.61 -13.67 8.25
N THR A 118 -17.02 -13.87 7.08
CA THR A 118 -15.67 -14.42 6.91
C THR A 118 -14.87 -13.61 5.90
N PHE A 119 -13.57 -13.49 6.09
CA PHE A 119 -12.70 -12.85 5.11
C PHE A 119 -12.73 -13.61 3.77
N ALA A 120 -12.88 -12.88 2.67
CA ALA A 120 -13.02 -13.43 1.32
C ALA A 120 -11.94 -12.91 0.35
N GLY A 121 -11.24 -11.83 0.69
CA GLY A 121 -10.14 -11.31 -0.10
C GLY A 121 -9.41 -10.20 0.65
N PHE A 122 -8.17 -9.94 0.27
CA PHE A 122 -7.30 -8.98 0.95
C PHE A 122 -6.63 -8.05 -0.05
N GLY A 123 -6.50 -6.79 0.35
CA GLY A 123 -5.52 -5.90 -0.26
C GLY A 123 -4.12 -6.13 0.31
N PRO A 124 -3.06 -5.63 -0.34
CA PRO A 124 -1.70 -5.72 0.16
C PRO A 124 -1.58 -5.12 1.58
N PRO A 125 -0.99 -5.84 2.55
CA PRO A 125 -0.86 -5.35 3.90
C PRO A 125 0.24 -4.29 4.03
N ALA A 126 0.14 -3.44 5.05
CA ALA A 126 1.21 -2.58 5.54
C ALA A 126 1.60 -2.97 6.97
N ILE A 127 2.86 -2.73 7.36
CA ILE A 127 3.36 -2.97 8.72
C ILE A 127 4.14 -1.76 9.22
N ASN A 128 3.99 -1.39 10.49
CA ASN A 128 4.74 -0.29 11.11
C ASN A 128 5.75 -0.78 12.16
N ASN A 129 6.51 0.14 12.77
CA ASN A 129 7.54 -0.20 13.77
C ASN A 129 6.97 -0.73 15.09
N ARG A 130 5.67 -0.56 15.34
CA ARG A 130 4.97 -1.22 16.45
C ARG A 130 4.51 -2.63 16.11
N ARG A 131 4.86 -3.15 14.92
CA ARG A 131 4.44 -4.45 14.37
C ARG A 131 2.93 -4.57 14.21
N ARG A 132 2.24 -3.43 14.14
CA ARG A 132 0.85 -3.39 13.76
C ARG A 132 0.76 -3.59 12.26
N VAL A 133 -0.17 -4.44 11.84
CA VAL A 133 -0.44 -4.70 10.42
C VAL A 133 -1.77 -4.08 10.07
N ALA A 134 -1.85 -3.33 8.96
CA ALA A 134 -3.11 -2.82 8.43
C ALA A 134 -3.35 -3.38 7.03
N PHE A 135 -4.61 -3.63 6.68
CA PHE A 135 -4.98 -4.17 5.38
C PHE A 135 -6.44 -3.84 5.06
N ALA A 136 -6.76 -3.65 3.78
CA ALA A 136 -8.13 -3.68 3.31
C ALA A 136 -8.58 -5.12 3.12
N ALA A 137 -9.86 -5.43 3.34
CA ALA A 137 -10.39 -6.76 3.07
C ALA A 137 -11.85 -6.74 2.63
N VAL A 138 -12.20 -7.74 1.83
CA VAL A 138 -13.59 -8.10 1.49
C VAL A 138 -14.07 -9.15 2.48
N VAL A 139 -15.33 -9.01 2.91
CA VAL A 139 -15.99 -9.93 3.84
C VAL A 139 -17.23 -10.51 3.18
N GLU A 140 -17.34 -11.83 3.21
CA GLU A 140 -18.52 -12.56 2.79
C GLU A 140 -19.41 -12.89 3.99
N GLY A 141 -20.72 -12.83 3.80
CA GLY A 141 -21.71 -13.17 4.83
C GLY A 141 -22.14 -11.98 5.72
N ARG A 142 -23.19 -11.28 5.26
CA ARG A 142 -24.03 -10.25 5.92
C ARG A 142 -23.36 -8.97 6.49
N ALA A 143 -24.15 -7.89 6.49
CA ALA A 143 -23.95 -6.54 7.03
C ALA A 143 -22.86 -5.65 6.39
N VAL A 144 -21.59 -6.07 6.39
CA VAL A 144 -20.46 -5.20 5.96
C VAL A 144 -19.61 -5.92 4.91
N PRO A 145 -19.74 -5.60 3.60
CA PRO A 145 -19.05 -6.33 2.53
C PRO A 145 -17.52 -6.16 2.51
N GLY A 146 -16.96 -5.28 3.34
CA GLY A 146 -15.53 -5.06 3.43
C GLY A 146 -15.18 -3.79 4.20
N GLY A 147 -13.89 -3.57 4.41
CA GLY A 147 -13.39 -2.46 5.20
C GLY A 147 -11.88 -2.40 5.33
N VAL A 148 -11.42 -1.48 6.17
CA VAL A 148 -10.03 -1.37 6.59
C VAL A 148 -9.89 -2.01 7.97
N PHE A 149 -8.92 -2.91 8.10
CA PHE A 149 -8.66 -3.67 9.30
C PHE A 149 -7.26 -3.40 9.82
N ALA A 150 -7.06 -3.67 11.11
CA ALA A 150 -5.73 -3.74 11.70
C ALA A 150 -5.59 -4.97 12.59
N ALA A 151 -4.38 -5.51 12.62
CA ALA A 151 -3.97 -6.59 13.49
C ALA A 151 -2.83 -6.13 14.41
N ASP A 152 -3.02 -6.37 15.70
CA ASP A 152 -2.03 -6.18 16.74
C ASP A 152 -1.71 -7.57 17.32
N GLY A 153 -0.67 -8.21 16.77
CA GLY A 153 -0.40 -9.63 17.03
C GLY A 153 -1.46 -10.53 16.41
N ALA A 154 -2.19 -11.30 17.24
CA ALA A 154 -3.25 -12.21 16.79
C ALA A 154 -4.65 -11.56 16.80
N THR A 155 -4.78 -10.35 17.35
CA THR A 155 -6.07 -9.67 17.47
C THR A 155 -6.31 -8.82 16.24
N VAL A 156 -7.35 -9.15 15.48
CA VAL A 156 -7.80 -8.38 14.31
C VAL A 156 -9.02 -7.55 14.69
N ARG A 157 -9.04 -6.28 14.30
CA ARG A 157 -10.18 -5.36 14.43
C ARG A 157 -10.52 -4.69 13.10
N MET A 158 -11.79 -4.41 12.89
CA MET A 158 -12.23 -3.49 11.83
C MET A 158 -12.03 -2.06 12.36
N LEU A 159 -11.40 -1.20 11.56
CA LEU A 159 -11.27 0.24 11.85
C LEU A 159 -12.44 1.03 11.24
N THR A 160 -12.80 0.69 10.01
CA THR A 160 -13.98 1.25 9.34
C THR A 160 -14.44 0.29 8.26
N GLY A 161 -15.73 0.28 7.97
CA GLY A 161 -16.34 -0.66 7.05
C GLY A 161 -17.39 -0.03 6.15
N ALA A 162 -17.79 -0.76 5.13
CA ALA A 162 -18.88 -0.34 4.27
C ALA A 162 -20.17 -0.21 5.10
N GLY A 163 -20.89 0.88 4.92
CA GLY A 163 -22.03 1.27 5.74
C GLY A 163 -21.68 2.22 6.90
N SER A 164 -20.41 2.39 7.26
CA SER A 164 -20.00 3.41 8.24
C SER A 164 -20.23 4.83 7.69
N GLU A 165 -20.65 5.74 8.56
CA GLU A 165 -20.82 7.15 8.23
C GLU A 165 -19.47 7.80 7.87
N THR A 166 -19.50 8.73 6.91
CA THR A 166 -18.31 9.50 6.51
C THR A 166 -18.32 10.88 7.18
N PRO A 167 -17.14 11.51 7.37
CA PRO A 167 -17.07 12.86 7.93
C PRO A 167 -17.61 13.96 7.00
N ILE A 168 -18.07 13.62 5.79
CA ILE A 168 -18.68 14.54 4.81
C ILE A 168 -20.11 14.11 4.43
N GLY A 169 -20.81 13.47 5.37
CA GLY A 169 -22.14 12.91 5.17
C GLY A 169 -22.12 11.59 4.37
N GLY A 170 -23.28 10.94 4.30
CA GLY A 170 -23.39 9.65 3.61
C GLY A 170 -22.60 8.52 4.26
N ILE A 171 -22.32 7.46 3.49
CA ILE A 171 -21.64 6.24 3.97
C ILE A 171 -20.50 5.80 3.05
N PHE A 172 -19.54 5.06 3.60
CA PHE A 172 -18.56 4.31 2.81
C PHE A 172 -19.23 3.11 2.12
N VAL A 173 -18.90 2.86 0.85
CA VAL A 173 -19.41 1.68 0.12
C VAL A 173 -18.32 0.80 -0.47
N LYS A 174 -17.14 1.35 -0.79
CA LYS A 174 -15.98 0.60 -1.27
C LYS A 174 -14.70 1.27 -0.82
N PHE A 175 -13.68 0.48 -0.51
CA PHE A 175 -12.35 0.94 -0.11
C PHE A 175 -11.33 0.57 -1.19
N SER A 176 -10.26 1.35 -1.29
CA SER A 176 -9.07 0.94 -2.04
C SER A 176 -8.45 -0.29 -1.40
N GLU A 177 -7.97 -1.23 -2.22
CA GLU A 177 -7.18 -2.37 -1.73
C GLU A 177 -5.88 -1.92 -1.09
N ARG A 178 -5.32 -0.82 -1.59
CA ARG A 178 -4.07 -0.25 -1.11
C ARG A 178 -4.34 0.79 -0.02
N ILE A 179 -3.56 0.67 1.04
CA ILE A 179 -3.57 1.54 2.21
C ILE A 179 -2.13 1.94 2.56
N ALA A 180 -1.97 2.98 3.36
CA ALA A 180 -0.71 3.29 4.03
C ALA A 180 -0.91 3.30 5.55
N LEU A 181 0.10 2.89 6.30
CA LEU A 181 0.10 2.84 7.76
C LEU A 181 1.34 3.56 8.28
N ASN A 182 1.17 4.44 9.27
CA ASN A 182 2.29 5.08 9.96
C ASN A 182 2.51 4.51 11.38
N ASP A 183 3.59 4.93 12.03
CA ASP A 183 3.96 4.50 13.38
C ASP A 183 3.01 4.99 14.48
N ALA A 184 2.22 6.02 14.23
CA ALA A 184 1.15 6.44 15.12
C ALA A 184 -0.06 5.49 15.07
N GLY A 185 -0.08 4.55 14.13
CA GLY A 185 -1.20 3.63 13.92
C GLY A 185 -2.34 4.23 13.11
N ALA A 186 -2.10 5.35 12.44
CA ALA A 186 -3.05 5.95 11.51
C ALA A 186 -2.96 5.24 10.15
N VAL A 187 -4.09 5.07 9.49
CA VAL A 187 -4.21 4.40 8.19
C VAL A 187 -4.79 5.37 7.17
N ALA A 188 -4.08 5.62 6.07
CA ALA A 188 -4.58 6.38 4.93
C ALA A 188 -5.15 5.44 3.87
N PHE A 189 -6.30 5.81 3.31
CA PHE A 189 -7.00 5.02 2.31
C PHE A 189 -7.86 5.91 1.41
N THR A 190 -8.22 5.39 0.23
CA THR A 190 -9.20 6.01 -0.66
C THR A 190 -10.51 5.23 -0.56
N ALA A 191 -11.65 5.91 -0.62
CA ALA A 191 -12.94 5.24 -0.56
C ALA A 191 -14.01 5.89 -1.44
N VAL A 192 -14.87 5.04 -2.01
CA VAL A 192 -16.09 5.43 -2.71
C VAL A 192 -17.21 5.57 -1.69
N LEU A 193 -18.00 6.62 -1.84
CA LEU A 193 -19.03 7.04 -0.91
C LEU A 193 -20.41 6.97 -1.58
N LYS A 194 -21.46 6.92 -0.77
CA LYS A 194 -22.85 7.01 -1.23
C LYS A 194 -23.61 8.02 -0.38
N ASN A 195 -24.40 8.87 -1.04
CA ASN A 195 -25.18 9.93 -0.41
C ASN A 195 -24.31 10.93 0.40
N ALA A 196 -23.06 11.12 -0.02
CA ALA A 196 -22.12 12.06 0.58
C ALA A 196 -21.96 13.30 -0.32
N GLU A 197 -21.26 14.33 0.19
CA GLU A 197 -20.94 15.54 -0.59
C GLU A 197 -20.11 15.27 -1.86
N ALA A 198 -19.41 14.13 -1.91
CA ALA A 198 -18.61 13.69 -3.05
C ALA A 198 -18.69 12.17 -3.24
N GLU A 199 -18.42 11.68 -4.44
CA GLU A 199 -18.47 10.23 -4.75
C GLU A 199 -17.25 9.46 -4.25
N GLN A 200 -16.11 10.14 -4.06
CA GLN A 200 -14.86 9.53 -3.60
C GLN A 200 -14.03 10.53 -2.80
N GLY A 201 -13.21 10.03 -1.88
CA GLY A 201 -12.23 10.83 -1.15
C GLY A 201 -11.03 10.04 -0.66
N VAL A 202 -10.00 10.78 -0.24
CA VAL A 202 -8.87 10.27 0.54
C VAL A 202 -9.15 10.56 2.00
N PHE A 203 -8.93 9.56 2.86
CA PHE A 203 -9.23 9.60 4.27
C PHE A 203 -8.05 9.10 5.09
N VAL A 204 -8.00 9.54 6.35
CA VAL A 204 -7.13 8.95 7.36
C VAL A 204 -8.00 8.52 8.54
N ILE A 205 -7.84 7.28 8.98
CA ILE A 205 -8.42 6.79 10.23
C ILE A 205 -7.34 6.60 11.28
N ARG A 206 -7.60 7.10 12.49
CA ARG A 206 -6.77 6.87 13.67
C ARG A 206 -7.67 6.76 14.88
N ASP A 207 -7.45 5.74 15.72
CA ASP A 207 -8.22 5.54 16.95
C ASP A 207 -9.75 5.58 16.70
N GLU A 208 -10.21 4.91 15.63
CA GLU A 208 -11.61 4.87 15.17
C GLU A 208 -12.18 6.21 14.66
N HIS A 209 -11.39 7.28 14.64
CA HIS A 209 -11.79 8.58 14.11
C HIS A 209 -11.33 8.73 12.67
N VAL A 210 -12.29 8.85 11.74
CA VAL A 210 -12.02 9.12 10.33
C VAL A 210 -12.01 10.62 10.09
N ARG A 211 -10.95 11.14 9.45
CA ARG A 211 -10.93 12.50 8.89
C ARG A 211 -10.86 12.46 7.37
N LYS A 212 -11.54 13.42 6.72
CA LYS A 212 -11.30 13.73 5.31
C LYS A 212 -9.90 14.32 5.16
N VAL A 213 -9.20 13.88 4.12
CA VAL A 213 -7.99 14.53 3.60
C VAL A 213 -8.37 15.45 2.44
N ILE A 214 -9.05 14.89 1.44
CA ILE A 214 -9.57 15.59 0.26
C ILE A 214 -10.71 14.77 -0.33
N ALA A 215 -11.64 15.40 -1.03
CA ALA A 215 -12.69 14.73 -1.79
C ALA A 215 -12.74 15.21 -3.25
N LEU A 216 -13.38 14.42 -4.12
CA LEU A 216 -13.60 14.82 -5.51
C LEU A 216 -14.43 16.09 -5.60
N GLY A 217 -14.17 16.91 -6.62
CA GLY A 217 -14.78 18.22 -6.83
C GLY A 217 -14.17 19.35 -5.99
N GLU A 218 -13.32 19.04 -5.01
CA GLU A 218 -12.61 20.08 -4.26
C GLU A 218 -11.53 20.77 -5.12
N PRO A 219 -11.26 22.07 -4.90
CA PRO A 219 -10.30 22.82 -5.68
C PRO A 219 -8.85 22.37 -5.41
N ALA A 220 -8.05 22.29 -6.47
CA ALA A 220 -6.61 22.06 -6.37
C ALA A 220 -5.85 23.40 -6.16
N PRO A 221 -4.69 23.40 -5.48
CA PRO A 221 -3.95 24.63 -5.15
C PRO A 221 -3.52 25.45 -6.38
N ASP A 222 -3.31 24.81 -7.53
CA ASP A 222 -2.87 25.45 -8.78
C ASP A 222 -4.00 25.59 -9.82
N GLY A 223 -5.25 25.48 -9.38
CA GLY A 223 -6.43 25.60 -10.23
C GLY A 223 -6.99 24.26 -10.74
N GLY A 224 -8.27 24.28 -11.14
CA GLY A 224 -9.06 23.10 -11.44
C GLY A 224 -9.63 22.41 -10.19
N THR A 225 -10.23 21.23 -10.38
CA THR A 225 -10.82 20.42 -9.30
C THR A 225 -10.38 18.96 -9.38
N PHE A 226 -10.33 18.27 -8.24
CA PHE A 226 -9.97 16.85 -8.20
C PHE A 226 -11.05 15.98 -8.85
N SER A 227 -10.71 15.25 -9.91
CA SER A 227 -11.65 14.38 -10.64
C SER A 227 -11.36 12.89 -10.48
N HIS A 228 -10.14 12.53 -10.09
CA HIS A 228 -9.80 11.15 -9.73
C HIS A 228 -8.65 11.08 -8.73
N PHE A 229 -8.68 10.12 -7.80
CA PHE A 229 -7.53 9.82 -6.93
C PHE A 229 -6.90 8.48 -7.29
N SER A 230 -5.58 8.43 -7.27
CA SER A 230 -4.83 7.17 -7.32
C SER A 230 -5.18 6.27 -6.13
N LEU A 231 -4.94 4.97 -6.30
CA LEU A 231 -5.27 3.96 -5.30
C LEU A 231 -4.33 3.96 -4.08
N TRP A 232 -3.18 4.61 -4.15
CA TRP A 232 -2.12 4.49 -3.14
C TRP A 232 -1.75 5.84 -2.52
N PRO A 233 -2.44 6.25 -1.44
CA PRO A 233 -1.95 7.34 -0.63
C PRO A 233 -0.70 6.91 0.13
N ALA A 234 0.23 7.83 0.34
CA ALA A 234 1.35 7.72 1.28
C ALA A 234 0.99 8.47 2.56
N LEU A 235 1.50 8.00 3.70
CA LEU A 235 1.24 8.60 5.00
C LEU A 235 2.53 8.67 5.83
N ALA A 236 2.95 9.87 6.18
CA ALA A 236 4.10 10.12 7.05
C ALA A 236 3.72 10.06 8.54
N ALA A 237 4.74 10.02 9.40
CA ALA A 237 4.59 9.93 10.86
C ALA A 237 3.90 11.15 11.47
N ASP A 238 4.09 12.34 10.89
CA ASP A 238 3.47 13.60 11.31
C ASP A 238 2.01 13.74 10.84
N GLY A 239 1.49 12.78 10.07
CA GLY A 239 0.15 12.80 9.52
C GLY A 239 0.04 13.49 8.16
N THR A 240 1.16 13.89 7.56
CA THR A 240 1.23 14.35 6.18
C THR A 240 0.82 13.21 5.24
N VAL A 241 -0.05 13.51 4.28
CA VAL A 241 -0.55 12.54 3.28
C VAL A 241 -0.16 13.01 1.91
N ALA A 242 0.42 12.13 1.10
CA ALA A 242 0.68 12.40 -0.31
C ALA A 242 -0.10 11.44 -1.19
N PHE A 243 -0.58 11.92 -2.34
CA PHE A 243 -1.39 11.15 -3.26
C PHE A 243 -1.26 11.73 -4.66
N ALA A 244 -1.34 10.87 -5.68
CA ALA A 244 -1.52 11.34 -7.05
C ALA A 244 -3.01 11.50 -7.36
N ALA A 245 -3.35 12.51 -8.14
CA ALA A 245 -4.72 12.80 -8.56
C ALA A 245 -4.78 13.37 -9.98
N ALA A 246 -5.89 13.10 -10.67
CA ALA A 246 -6.27 13.79 -11.89
C ALA A 246 -7.10 15.04 -11.56
N LEU A 247 -6.96 16.06 -12.40
CA LEU A 247 -7.70 17.31 -12.28
C LEU A 247 -8.55 17.58 -13.51
N ASP A 248 -9.76 18.09 -13.29
CA ASP A 248 -10.59 18.73 -14.32
C ASP A 248 -10.38 20.25 -14.30
N ASP A 249 -10.64 20.91 -15.43
CA ASP A 249 -10.52 22.35 -15.61
C ASP A 249 -9.14 22.93 -15.19
N SER A 250 -8.09 22.14 -15.35
CA SER A 250 -6.71 22.51 -15.02
C SER A 250 -5.80 22.43 -16.24
N ALA A 251 -4.79 23.31 -16.28
CA ALA A 251 -3.68 23.18 -17.24
C ALA A 251 -2.84 21.92 -17.00
N VAL A 252 -2.95 21.34 -15.80
CA VAL A 252 -2.28 20.11 -15.37
C VAL A 252 -3.31 18.99 -15.26
N GLN A 253 -3.15 17.92 -16.02
CA GLN A 253 -4.11 16.80 -15.98
C GLN A 253 -3.88 15.83 -14.82
N VAL A 254 -2.63 15.60 -14.43
CA VAL A 254 -2.27 14.68 -13.33
C VAL A 254 -1.09 15.24 -12.55
N ALA A 255 -1.19 15.20 -11.22
CA ALA A 255 -0.14 15.64 -10.32
C ALA A 255 -0.09 14.83 -9.02
N VAL A 256 1.06 14.89 -8.35
CA VAL A 256 1.26 14.45 -6.97
C VAL A 256 1.04 15.65 -6.05
N PHE A 257 0.20 15.44 -5.05
CA PHE A 257 -0.11 16.42 -4.02
C PHE A 257 0.38 15.93 -2.67
N MET A 258 0.66 16.87 -1.79
CA MET A 258 0.94 16.62 -0.38
C MET A 258 0.04 17.53 0.44
N THR A 259 -0.63 16.95 1.44
CA THR A 259 -1.38 17.69 2.45
C THR A 259 -0.73 17.51 3.82
N SER A 260 -0.60 18.62 4.54
CA SER A 260 -0.10 18.67 5.91
C SER A 260 -1.02 19.58 6.74
N PRO A 261 -0.83 19.69 8.06
CA PRO A 261 -1.53 20.68 8.87
C PRO A 261 -1.35 22.13 8.38
N ARG A 262 -0.33 22.41 7.55
CA ARG A 262 -0.04 23.73 6.98
C ARG A 262 -0.81 24.02 5.68
N GLY A 263 -1.51 23.02 5.14
CA GLY A 263 -2.22 23.12 3.87
C GLY A 263 -1.75 22.09 2.84
N MET A 264 -2.31 22.21 1.64
CA MET A 264 -2.02 21.35 0.50
C MET A 264 -1.12 22.05 -0.51
N VAL A 265 -0.16 21.31 -1.05
CA VAL A 265 0.75 21.77 -2.11
C VAL A 265 0.80 20.76 -3.26
N ARG A 266 1.01 21.26 -4.48
CA ARG A 266 1.42 20.42 -5.62
C ARG A 266 2.92 20.15 -5.50
N VAL A 267 3.29 18.88 -5.53
CA VAL A 267 4.70 18.43 -5.45
C VAL A 267 5.31 18.36 -6.84
N VAL A 268 4.60 17.73 -7.77
CA VAL A 268 5.02 17.57 -9.17
C VAL A 268 3.81 17.26 -10.04
N ALA A 269 3.82 17.71 -11.30
CA ALA A 269 2.87 17.37 -12.33
C ALA A 269 3.51 16.73 -13.55
N LEU A 270 2.67 16.11 -14.39
CA LEU A 270 3.05 15.84 -15.77
C LEU A 270 3.47 17.15 -16.47
N GLY A 271 4.58 17.08 -17.20
CA GLY A 271 5.17 18.22 -17.90
C GLY A 271 6.14 19.07 -17.08
N ASP A 272 6.18 18.94 -15.74
CA ASP A 272 7.15 19.67 -14.91
C ASP A 272 8.59 19.27 -15.24
N GLU A 273 9.53 20.21 -15.11
CA GLU A 273 10.95 19.97 -15.33
C GLU A 273 11.60 19.32 -14.10
N VAL A 274 12.32 18.21 -14.30
CA VAL A 274 13.04 17.42 -13.27
C VAL A 274 14.57 17.53 -13.43
N GLY A 275 15.03 18.73 -13.80
CA GLY A 275 16.43 19.11 -13.95
C GLY A 275 17.07 18.67 -15.27
N ALA A 276 17.98 19.51 -15.79
CA ALA A 276 18.70 19.32 -17.06
C ALA A 276 17.77 19.24 -18.30
N GLY A 277 16.69 20.05 -18.34
CA GLY A 277 15.76 20.11 -19.47
C GLY A 277 14.82 18.90 -19.60
N ARG A 278 14.87 17.98 -18.63
CA ARG A 278 14.08 16.76 -18.59
C ARG A 278 12.70 17.02 -17.99
N ARG A 279 11.66 16.40 -18.54
CA ARG A 279 10.28 16.56 -18.06
C ARG A 279 9.66 15.25 -17.61
N VAL A 280 8.71 15.34 -16.68
CA VAL A 280 7.87 14.22 -16.22
C VAL A 280 6.88 13.87 -17.34
N GLY A 281 7.03 12.69 -17.95
CA GLY A 281 6.17 12.25 -19.05
C GLY A 281 4.93 11.47 -18.60
N SER A 282 5.07 10.70 -17.52
CA SER A 282 3.99 9.92 -16.90
C SER A 282 4.33 9.66 -15.44
N LEU A 283 3.32 9.48 -14.60
CA LEU A 283 3.45 8.99 -13.22
C LEU A 283 3.11 7.49 -13.10
N GLY A 284 2.98 6.80 -14.25
CA GLY A 284 2.58 5.39 -14.34
C GLY A 284 1.09 5.16 -14.05
N LEU A 285 0.59 3.95 -14.29
CA LEU A 285 -0.78 3.55 -13.95
C LEU A 285 -1.03 3.46 -12.44
N TYR A 286 0.04 3.27 -11.66
CA TYR A 286 0.03 3.14 -10.21
C TYR A 286 1.22 3.92 -9.63
N PRO A 287 1.17 5.27 -9.59
CA PRO A 287 2.22 6.06 -9.00
C PRO A 287 2.46 5.62 -7.56
N ALA A 288 3.59 4.97 -7.32
CA ALA A 288 4.08 4.74 -5.96
C ALA A 288 4.68 6.06 -5.49
N VAL A 289 3.90 6.79 -4.70
CA VAL A 289 4.40 7.94 -3.95
C VAL A 289 4.84 7.41 -2.59
N SER A 290 6.03 7.80 -2.14
CA SER A 290 6.51 7.54 -0.77
C SER A 290 6.83 8.86 -0.08
N LEU A 291 6.59 8.91 1.23
CA LEU A 291 6.92 10.04 2.08
C LEU A 291 7.99 9.63 3.08
N SER A 292 9.06 10.41 3.16
CA SER A 292 10.02 10.32 4.26
C SER A 292 9.43 10.93 5.55
N PRO A 293 9.95 10.59 6.74
CA PRO A 293 9.50 11.13 8.02
C PRO A 293 9.57 12.66 8.12
N VAL A 294 10.43 13.28 7.31
CA VAL A 294 10.63 14.74 7.25
C VAL A 294 9.87 15.42 6.12
N GLY A 295 9.03 14.69 5.38
CA GLY A 295 8.15 15.24 4.34
C GLY A 295 8.73 15.27 2.92
N GLY A 296 9.93 14.71 2.69
CA GLY A 296 10.43 14.49 1.32
C GLY A 296 9.60 13.45 0.58
N VAL A 297 9.37 13.65 -0.72
CA VAL A 297 8.52 12.82 -1.58
C VAL A 297 9.37 12.08 -2.60
N THR A 298 9.21 10.76 -2.68
CA THR A 298 9.78 9.94 -3.76
C THR A 298 8.68 9.47 -4.69
N PHE A 299 8.89 9.56 -6.01
CA PHE A 299 7.97 9.05 -7.02
C PHE A 299 8.72 8.47 -8.22
N ALA A 300 8.05 7.58 -8.96
CA ALA A 300 8.55 7.06 -10.22
C ALA A 300 7.92 7.81 -11.40
N SER A 301 8.71 8.04 -12.44
CA SER A 301 8.21 8.48 -13.76
C SER A 301 8.62 7.47 -14.82
N THR A 302 7.74 7.26 -15.79
CA THR A 302 8.03 6.53 -17.02
C THR A 302 7.90 7.46 -18.22
N PRO A 303 8.55 7.16 -19.35
CA PRO A 303 8.36 7.92 -20.58
C PRO A 303 6.88 7.89 -20.99
N GLY A 304 6.36 9.02 -21.48
CA GLY A 304 5.04 9.08 -22.11
C GLY A 304 5.09 8.56 -23.55
N ALA A 305 3.97 8.64 -24.26
CA ALA A 305 3.86 8.19 -25.66
C ALA A 305 4.76 8.95 -26.64
N GLU A 306 5.16 10.19 -26.31
CA GLU A 306 5.92 11.06 -27.21
C GLU A 306 7.28 11.51 -26.64
N THR A 307 7.37 11.86 -25.35
CA THR A 307 8.61 12.20 -24.63
C THR A 307 8.45 11.99 -23.12
N GLY A 308 9.57 11.90 -22.36
CA GLY A 308 9.54 11.83 -20.89
C GLY A 308 10.76 11.16 -20.30
N THR A 309 11.08 11.46 -19.04
CA THR A 309 12.23 10.86 -18.36
C THR A 309 11.80 9.67 -17.52
N GLU A 310 12.40 8.51 -17.77
CA GLU A 310 12.29 7.36 -16.88
C GLU A 310 13.18 7.53 -15.65
N GLY A 311 12.65 7.28 -14.47
CA GLY A 311 13.47 7.26 -13.26
C GLY A 311 12.70 7.33 -11.95
N LEU A 312 13.46 7.20 -10.87
CA LEU A 312 13.02 7.51 -9.51
C LEU A 312 13.50 8.92 -9.16
N PHE A 313 12.57 9.74 -8.70
CA PHE A 313 12.80 11.14 -8.36
C PHE A 313 12.53 11.36 -6.88
N PHE A 314 13.31 12.24 -6.27
CA PHE A 314 13.13 12.68 -4.89
C PHE A 314 12.97 14.20 -4.87
N VAL A 315 11.89 14.67 -4.25
CA VAL A 315 11.64 16.08 -3.94
C VAL A 315 11.90 16.25 -2.46
N ALA A 316 12.93 17.04 -2.13
CA ALA A 316 13.28 17.36 -0.77
C ALA A 316 12.11 18.10 -0.07
N PRO A 317 11.95 17.92 1.26
CA PRO A 317 10.95 18.68 2.00
C PRO A 317 11.22 20.17 1.90
N THR A 318 10.17 20.97 1.75
CA THR A 318 10.25 22.42 1.84
C THR A 318 10.55 22.81 3.29
N LEU A 319 11.81 23.14 3.57
CA LEU A 319 12.23 23.72 4.83
C LEU A 319 11.66 25.16 4.91
N HIS A 320 10.66 25.36 5.75
CA HIS A 320 10.23 26.68 6.21
C HIS A 320 10.21 26.69 7.73
#